data_AF-C0DAG7-F1
#
_entry.id   AF-C0DAG7-F1
#
_cell.length_a   1.000
_cell.length_b   1.000
_cell.length_c   1.000
_cell.angle_alpha   90.00
_cell.angle_beta   90.00
_cell.angle_gamma   90.00
#
_symmetry.space_group_name_H-M   'P 1'
#
loop_
_entity.id
_entity.type
_entity.pdbx_description
1 polymer ?
#
loop_
_entity_poly.entity_id
_entity_poly.type
_entity_poly.pdbx_seq_one_letter_code
_entity_poly.pdbx_strand_id
1 'polypeptide(L)' 'MFQFIIYQILFRKDVKEMAVVYATLIVKGKKDFSDVPERIQDQVKEVLIDLDLAELAQ' A
#
# COMPACT_ATOMS: atom_id res chain seq x y z
N MET A 1 -11.65 5.63 20.09
CA MET A 1 -10.64 6.57 19.52
C MET A 1 -9.20 6.14 19.86
N PHE A 2 -8.85 5.86 21.13
CA PHE A 2 -7.48 5.44 21.51
C PHE A 2 -7.03 4.05 21.01
N GLN A 3 -7.93 3.06 20.96
CA GLN A 3 -7.59 1.72 20.41
C GLN A 3 -7.12 1.75 18.95
N PHE A 4 -7.66 2.68 18.15
CA PHE A 4 -7.28 2.85 16.74
C PHE A 4 -5.85 3.40 16.59
N ILE A 5 -5.44 4.28 17.50
CA ILE A 5 -4.08 4.85 17.53
C ILE A 5 -3.07 3.78 17.95
N ILE A 6 -3.41 2.95 18.94
CA ILE A 6 -2.54 1.85 19.42
C ILE A 6 -2.34 0.81 18.30
N TYR A 7 -3.40 0.44 17.57
CA TYR A 7 -3.32 -0.48 16.42
C TYR A 7 -2.44 0.09 15.28
N GLN A 8 -2.59 1.37 14.96
CA GLN A 8 -1.77 2.05 13.95
C GLN A 8 -0.28 2.10 14.31
N ILE A 9 0.06 2.19 15.61
CA ILE A 9 1.46 2.18 16.05
C ILE A 9 2.04 0.77 16.02
N LEU A 10 1.26 -0.25 16.41
CA LEU A 10 1.70 -1.65 16.47
C LEU A 10 1.88 -2.28 15.08
N PHE A 11 0.97 -2.03 14.13
CA PHE A 11 0.97 -2.66 12.80
C PHE A 11 1.65 -1.83 11.70
N ARG A 12 2.30 -0.72 12.05
CA ARG A 12 2.94 0.21 11.10
C ARG A 12 4.01 -0.47 10.23
N LYS A 13 4.66 -1.51 10.75
CA LYS A 13 5.72 -2.25 10.05
C LYS A 13 5.11 -3.20 9.01
N ASP A 14 4.09 -3.96 9.39
CA ASP A 14 3.37 -4.89 8.51
C ASP A 14 2.66 -4.16 7.36
N VAL A 15 2.14 -2.95 7.62
CA VAL A 15 1.47 -2.13 6.60
C VAL A 15 2.42 -1.75 5.45
N LYS A 16 3.69 -1.45 5.75
CA LYS A 16 4.69 -1.13 4.72
C LYS A 16 5.06 -2.36 3.89
N GLU A 17 5.29 -3.50 4.52
CA GLU A 17 5.58 -4.75 3.81
C GLU A 17 4.42 -5.16 2.91
N MET A 18 3.18 -5.04 3.39
CA MET A 18 1.99 -5.29 2.57
C MET A 18 1.87 -4.33 1.38
N ALA A 19 2.21 -3.05 1.55
CA ALA A 19 2.21 -2.08 0.46
C ALA A 19 3.21 -2.45 -0.64
N VAL A 20 4.43 -2.89 -0.27
CA VAL A 20 5.46 -3.35 -1.21
C VAL A 20 5.00 -4.60 -1.97
N VAL A 21 4.34 -5.56 -1.28
CA VAL A 21 3.78 -6.75 -1.93
C VAL A 21 2.71 -6.36 -2.94
N TYR A 22 1.78 -5.47 -2.59
CA TYR A 22 0.73 -5.00 -3.49
C TYR A 22 1.29 -4.23 -4.68
N ALA A 23 2.22 -3.29 -4.46
CA ALA A 23 2.90 -2.59 -5.54
C ALA A 23 3.58 -3.58 -6.49
N THR A 24 4.26 -4.61 -5.96
CA THR A 24 4.87 -5.66 -6.79
C THR A 24 3.84 -6.46 -7.59
N LEU A 25 2.67 -6.76 -7.02
CA LEU A 25 1.59 -7.46 -7.72
C LEU A 25 0.98 -6.59 -8.83
N ILE A 26 0.87 -5.28 -8.60
CA ILE A 26 0.41 -4.30 -9.59
C ILE A 26 1.41 -4.19 -10.75
N VAL A 27 2.70 -4.04 -10.45
CA VAL A 27 3.78 -4.02 -11.46
C VAL A 27 3.82 -5.31 -12.29
N LYS A 28 3.46 -6.45 -11.68
CA LYS A 28 3.34 -7.74 -12.38
C LYS A 28 2.01 -7.92 -13.14
N GLY A 29 1.10 -6.96 -13.10
CA GLY A 29 -0.24 -7.06 -13.71
C GLY A 29 -1.12 -8.16 -13.11
N LYS A 30 -0.89 -8.52 -11.84
CA LYS A 30 -1.65 -9.55 -11.12
C LYS A 30 -2.81 -8.99 -10.31
N LYS A 31 -2.78 -7.69 -10.01
CA LYS A 31 -3.79 -6.93 -9.29
C LYS A 31 -3.84 -5.51 -9.85
N ASP A 32 -5.00 -4.89 -9.76
CA ASP A 32 -5.18 -3.48 -10.07
C ASP A 32 -5.08 -2.63 -8.79
N PHE A 33 -4.84 -1.33 -8.92
CA PHE A 33 -4.79 -0.43 -7.75
C PHE A 33 -6.13 -0.40 -6.98
N SER A 34 -7.25 -0.65 -7.67
CA SER A 34 -8.58 -0.82 -7.07
C SER A 34 -8.70 -2.03 -6.14
N ASP A 35 -7.84 -3.04 -6.28
CA ASP A 35 -7.78 -4.20 -5.37
C ASP A 35 -7.05 -3.91 -4.06
N VAL A 36 -6.43 -2.74 -3.95
CA VAL A 36 -5.67 -2.31 -2.78
C VAL A 36 -6.64 -1.85 -1.70
N PRO A 37 -6.59 -2.42 -0.47
CA PRO A 37 -7.39 -1.94 0.64
C PRO A 37 -7.14 -0.45 0.91
N GLU A 38 -8.21 0.35 1.09
CA GLU A 38 -8.13 1.81 1.33
C GLU A 38 -7.08 2.20 2.38
N ARG A 39 -6.97 1.41 3.45
CA ARG A 39 -6.00 1.62 4.54
C ARG A 39 -4.52 1.63 4.12
N ILE A 40 -4.18 1.01 2.98
CA ILE A 40 -2.82 0.91 2.45
C ILE A 40 -2.65 1.55 1.06
N GLN A 41 -3.71 2.16 0.50
CA GLN A 41 -3.68 2.76 -0.84
C GLN A 41 -2.63 3.88 -0.94
N ASP A 42 -2.58 4.75 0.05
CA ASP A 42 -1.59 5.84 0.08
C ASP A 42 -0.16 5.30 0.10
N GLN A 43 0.10 4.26 0.92
CA GLN A 43 1.42 3.62 1.00
C GLN A 43 1.78 2.89 -0.29
N VAL A 44 0.83 2.21 -0.94
CA VAL A 44 1.08 1.55 -2.24
C VAL A 44 1.37 2.60 -3.31
N LYS A 45 0.65 3.72 -3.29
CA LYS A 45 0.88 4.83 -4.21
C LYS A 45 2.26 5.46 -4.02
N GLU A 46 2.69 5.68 -2.77
CA GLU A 46 4.05 6.13 -2.46
C GLU A 46 5.10 5.15 -3.02
N VAL A 47 4.93 3.84 -2.79
CA VAL A 47 5.86 2.84 -3.32
C VAL A 47 5.89 2.83 -4.86
N LEU A 48 4.74 3.00 -5.52
CA LEU A 48 4.69 3.09 -6.98
C LEU A 48 5.34 4.38 -7.51
N ILE A 49 5.21 5.50 -6.80
CA ILE A 49 5.90 6.76 -7.11
C ILE A 49 7.41 6.60 -6.95
N ASP A 50 7.87 5.97 -5.86
CA ASP A 50 9.29 5.69 -5.61
C ASP A 50 9.91 4.77 -6.67
N LEU A 51 9.07 3.97 -7.35
CA LEU A 51 9.46 3.10 -8.46
C LEU A 51 9.30 3.76 -9.84
N ASP A 52 8.94 5.05 -9.91
CA ASP A 52 8.64 5.79 -11.14
C ASP A 52 7.48 5.17 -11.98
N LEU A 53 6.51 4.52 -11.32
CA LEU A 53 5.35 3.84 -11.92
C LEU A 53 4.02 4.39 -11.41
N ALA A 54 3.96 5.71 -11.18
CA ALA A 54 2.78 6.38 -10.63
C ALA A 54 1.52 6.22 -11.50
N GLU A 55 1.68 5.96 -12.80
CA GLU A 55 0.59 5.67 -13.73
C GLU A 55 -0.18 4.39 -13.39
N LEU A 56 0.45 3.45 -12.67
CA LEU A 56 -0.19 2.21 -12.22
C LEU A 56 -1.04 2.40 -10.95
N ALA A 57 -1.02 3.60 -10.34
CA ALA A 57 -1.83 3.94 -9.18
C ALA A 57 -3.19 4.59 -9.56
N GLN A 58 -3.67 4.30 -10.78
CA GLN A 58 -4.96 4.76 -11.33
C GLN A 58 -6.10 3.81 -10.99
#